data_AF-A0A510JP44-F1
#
_entry.id   AF-A0A510JP44-F1
#
_cell.length_a   1.000
_cell.length_b   1.000
_cell.length_c   1.000
_cell.angle_alpha   90.00
_cell.angle_beta   90.00
_cell.angle_gamma   90.00
#
_symmetry.space_group_name_H-M   'P 1'
#
loop_
_entity.id
_entity.type
_entity.pdbx_description
1 polymer ?
#
loop_
_entity_poly.entity_id
_entity_poly.type
_entity_poly.pdbx_seq_one_letter_code
_entity_poly.pdbx_strand_id
1 'polypeptide(L)'
;MILDIGFVVLLIIFIFLGYKRGFSLEFFNMFKYIFIIFITNYVYKFFLDSKRIKPQSQLKIFIIIVVIQYIIYSAILIINREFLKSIKIKRFDKSSGMIFGIMKLFFVAIIVYIVVVIGSIKSKKIKIIRDKSFCVKIMTEYALRVTDTFPRFIKNDVERYVISQREKEVINDVLNDYENPKPDEFEKSKDIN
;
A
#
# COMPACT_ATOMS: atom_id res chain seq x y z
N MET A 1 -9.25 9.11 -8.83
CA MET A 1 -8.99 10.57 -8.77
C MET A 1 -8.77 11.10 -7.35
N ILE A 2 -9.75 11.10 -6.43
CA ILE A 2 -9.55 11.72 -5.08
C ILE A 2 -8.39 11.10 -4.28
N LEU A 3 -8.24 9.77 -4.36
CA LEU A 3 -7.20 9.02 -3.67
C LEU A 3 -5.81 9.31 -4.28
N ASP A 4 -5.76 9.43 -5.62
CA ASP A 4 -4.53 9.73 -6.35
C ASP A 4 -4.04 11.15 -6.06
N ILE A 5 -4.95 12.14 -6.04
CA ILE A 5 -4.66 13.52 -5.61
C ILE A 5 -4.12 13.53 -4.17
N GLY A 6 -4.75 12.75 -3.29
CA GLY A 6 -4.28 12.57 -1.91
C GLY A 6 -2.84 12.08 -1.84
N PHE A 7 -2.47 11.08 -2.65
CA PHE A 7 -1.08 10.60 -2.71
C PHE A 7 -0.09 11.62 -3.26
N VAL A 8 -0.47 12.39 -4.29
CA VAL A 8 0.39 13.46 -4.84
C VAL A 8 0.65 14.55 -3.79
N VAL A 9 -0.39 14.98 -3.08
CA VAL A 9 -0.24 15.95 -1.99
C VAL A 9 0.62 15.38 -0.85
N LEU A 10 0.41 14.11 -0.50
CA LEU A 10 1.19 13.43 0.54
C LEU A 10 2.67 13.31 0.15
N LEU A 11 2.97 13.03 -1.12
CA LEU A 11 4.33 12.98 -1.66
C LEU A 11 5.03 14.32 -1.45
N ILE A 12 4.40 15.42 -1.86
CA ILE A 12 4.96 16.77 -1.70
C ILE A 12 5.24 17.06 -0.22
N ILE A 13 4.26 16.80 0.66
CA ILE A 13 4.42 16.99 2.10
C ILE A 13 5.59 16.15 2.65
N PHE A 14 5.73 14.90 2.23
CA PHE A 14 6.79 14.02 2.70
C PHE A 14 8.17 14.45 2.21
N ILE A 15 8.29 14.97 1.00
CA ILE A 15 9.54 15.56 0.49
C ILE A 15 9.94 16.77 1.34
N PHE A 16 9.02 17.71 1.57
CA PHE A 16 9.28 18.91 2.37
C PHE A 16 9.62 18.57 3.83
N LEU A 17 8.88 17.64 4.44
CA LEU A 17 9.15 17.19 5.80
C LEU A 17 10.49 16.45 5.89
N GLY A 18 10.80 15.59 4.92
CA GLY A 18 12.07 14.87 4.84
C GLY A 18 13.25 15.83 4.75
N TYR A 19 13.15 16.86 3.89
CA TYR A 19 14.16 17.91 3.78
C TYR A 19 14.41 18.64 5.11
N LYS A 20 13.34 18.95 5.85
CA LYS A 20 13.44 19.66 7.14
C LYS A 20 14.00 18.78 8.26
N ARG A 21 13.68 17.49 8.25
CA ARG A 21 14.04 16.55 9.32
C ARG A 21 15.46 16.00 9.20
N GLY A 22 16.03 16.00 8.00
CA GLY A 22 17.35 15.42 7.74
C GLY A 22 17.31 13.89 7.66
N PHE A 23 18.47 13.27 7.49
CA PHE A 23 18.59 11.85 7.18
C PHE A 23 18.08 10.97 8.33
N SER A 24 18.72 11.07 9.49
CA SER A 24 18.52 10.12 10.59
C SER A 24 17.08 10.13 11.09
N LEU A 25 16.52 11.31 11.36
CA LEU A 25 15.15 11.41 11.85
C LEU A 25 14.13 10.89 10.84
N GLU A 26 14.31 11.16 9.53
CA GLU A 26 13.37 10.66 8.53
C GLU A 26 13.55 9.17 8.24
N PHE A 27 14.78 8.66 8.31
CA PHE A 27 15.08 7.22 8.25
C PHE A 27 14.30 6.48 9.35
N PHE A 28 14.49 6.82 10.62
CA PHE A 28 13.78 6.14 11.70
C PHE A 28 12.26 6.35 11.64
N ASN A 29 11.80 7.51 11.16
CA ASN A 29 10.37 7.74 10.93
C ASN A 29 9.79 6.88 9.80
N MET A 30 10.57 6.54 8.77
CA MET A 30 10.20 5.55 7.75
C MET A 30 10.15 4.14 8.35
N PHE A 31 11.19 3.74 9.11
CA PHE A 31 11.26 2.40 9.73
C PHE A 31 10.08 2.08 10.64
N LYS A 32 9.51 3.10 11.29
CA LYS A 32 8.25 2.96 12.05
C LYS A 32 7.17 2.21 11.26
N TYR A 33 6.98 2.50 9.97
CA TYR A 33 5.93 1.85 9.18
C TYR A 33 6.25 0.38 8.88
N ILE A 34 7.53 0.07 8.68
CA ILE A 34 8.01 -1.31 8.52
C ILE A 34 7.72 -2.11 9.80
N PHE A 35 8.07 -1.54 10.97
CA PHE A 35 7.78 -2.16 12.26
C PHE A 35 6.28 -2.36 12.48
N ILE A 36 5.45 -1.37 12.12
CA ILE A 36 3.99 -1.49 12.23
C ILE A 36 3.49 -2.70 11.43
N ILE A 37 3.91 -2.83 10.17
CA ILE A 37 3.48 -3.95 9.31
C ILE A 37 3.92 -5.29 9.92
N PHE A 38 5.20 -5.39 10.30
CA PHE A 38 5.79 -6.62 10.83
C PHE A 38 5.17 -7.05 12.16
N ILE A 39 5.11 -6.13 13.14
CA ILE A 39 4.58 -6.42 14.48
C ILE A 39 3.08 -6.66 14.42
N THR A 40 2.33 -5.95 13.58
CA THR A 40 0.90 -6.23 13.42
C THR A 40 0.65 -7.66 12.93
N ASN A 41 1.41 -8.14 11.95
CA ASN A 41 1.29 -9.53 11.50
C ASN A 41 1.62 -10.53 12.61
N TYR A 42 2.68 -10.26 13.38
CA TYR A 42 3.06 -11.09 14.53
C TYR A 42 1.95 -11.12 15.58
N VAL A 43 1.44 -9.96 16.00
CA VAL A 43 0.34 -9.86 16.99
C VAL A 43 -0.88 -10.63 16.50
N TYR A 44 -1.22 -10.54 15.21
CA TYR A 44 -2.36 -11.27 14.66
C TYR A 44 -2.16 -12.79 14.69
N LYS A 45 -0.99 -13.27 14.27
CA LYS A 45 -0.68 -14.72 14.26
C LYS A 45 -0.72 -15.32 15.67
N PHE A 46 -0.21 -14.60 16.67
CA PHE A 46 -0.11 -15.13 18.03
C PHE A 46 -1.38 -14.93 18.87
N PHE A 47 -2.02 -13.76 18.79
CA PHE A 47 -3.11 -13.40 19.70
C PHE A 47 -4.50 -13.47 19.05
N LEU A 48 -4.60 -13.40 17.72
CA LEU A 48 -5.87 -13.18 17.02
C LEU A 48 -6.20 -14.24 15.96
N ASP A 49 -5.34 -15.26 15.74
CA ASP A 49 -5.60 -16.41 14.84
C ASP A 49 -6.61 -17.41 15.44
N SER A 50 -7.30 -17.05 16.52
CA SER A 50 -8.40 -17.86 17.05
C SER A 50 -9.63 -17.75 16.14
N LYS A 51 -10.22 -18.89 15.76
CA LYS A 51 -11.46 -19.01 14.96
C LYS A 51 -12.69 -18.28 15.54
N ARG A 52 -12.58 -17.63 16.71
CA ARG A 52 -13.68 -16.99 17.45
C ARG A 52 -13.97 -15.54 17.04
N ILE A 53 -13.06 -14.87 16.32
CA ILE A 53 -13.24 -13.46 15.96
C ILE A 53 -14.06 -13.35 14.67
N LYS A 54 -15.21 -12.65 14.74
CA LYS A 54 -16.02 -12.36 13.54
C LYS A 54 -15.18 -11.61 12.49
N PRO A 55 -15.21 -11.99 11.20
CA PRO A 55 -14.45 -11.30 10.14
C PRO A 55 -14.70 -9.79 10.07
N GLN A 56 -15.91 -9.37 10.48
CA GLN A 56 -16.30 -7.96 10.46
C GLN A 56 -15.53 -7.10 11.48
N SER A 57 -15.14 -7.64 12.64
CA SER A 57 -14.36 -6.93 13.65
C SER A 57 -12.86 -6.99 13.39
N GLN A 58 -12.38 -7.93 12.56
CA GLN A 58 -10.94 -8.09 12.28
C GLN A 58 -10.31 -6.82 11.69
N LEU A 59 -10.93 -6.17 10.69
CA LEU A 59 -10.41 -4.91 10.15
C LEU A 59 -10.43 -3.77 11.18
N LYS A 60 -11.44 -3.71 12.06
CA LYS A 60 -11.50 -2.68 13.11
C LYS A 60 -10.36 -2.88 14.11
N ILE A 61 -10.16 -4.11 14.57
CA ILE A 61 -9.05 -4.47 15.46
C ILE A 61 -7.71 -4.17 14.80
N PHE A 62 -7.57 -4.42 13.49
CA PHE A 62 -6.33 -4.15 12.76
C PHE A 62 -6.01 -2.66 12.75
N ILE A 63 -7.00 -1.82 12.41
CA ILE A 63 -6.84 -0.37 12.43
C ILE A 63 -6.48 0.10 13.84
N ILE A 64 -7.13 -0.43 14.89
CA ILE A 64 -6.82 -0.07 16.29
C ILE A 64 -5.37 -0.41 16.64
N ILE A 65 -4.91 -1.63 16.31
CA ILE A 65 -3.53 -2.07 16.58
C ILE A 65 -2.53 -1.18 15.83
N VAL A 66 -2.76 -0.93 14.54
CA VAL A 66 -1.92 -0.04 13.72
C VAL A 66 -1.85 1.36 14.30
N VAL A 67 -2.98 1.92 14.76
CA VAL A 67 -3.03 3.26 15.36
C VAL A 67 -2.27 3.29 16.69
N ILE A 68 -2.47 2.30 17.57
CA ILE A 68 -1.76 2.20 18.85
C ILE A 68 -0.24 2.11 18.61
N GLN A 69 0.20 1.22 17.72
CA GLN A 69 1.61 1.08 17.37
C GLN A 69 2.17 2.37 16.77
N TYR A 70 1.42 3.04 15.90
CA TYR A 70 1.83 4.33 15.35
C TYR A 70 2.07 5.38 16.43
N ILE A 71 1.20 5.47 17.44
CA ILE A 71 1.36 6.40 18.57
C ILE A 71 2.60 6.04 19.38
N ILE A 72 2.76 4.76 19.76
CA ILE A 72 3.91 4.27 20.55
C ILE A 72 5.23 4.60 19.85
N TYR A 73 5.38 4.22 18.58
CA TYR A 73 6.61 4.49 17.84
C TYR A 73 6.84 5.98 17.61
N SER A 74 5.78 6.77 17.43
CA SER A 74 5.92 8.22 17.31
C SER A 74 6.40 8.84 18.63
N ALA A 75 5.91 8.36 19.79
CA ALA A 75 6.42 8.79 21.10
C ALA A 75 7.89 8.44 21.28
N ILE A 76 8.32 7.22 20.92
CA ILE A 76 9.72 6.80 20.96
C ILE A 76 10.61 7.71 20.10
N LEU A 77 10.15 8.08 18.89
CA LEU A 77 10.88 9.00 18.01
C LEU A 77 10.99 10.41 18.58
N ILE A 78 9.95 10.89 19.27
CA ILE A 78 9.95 12.22 19.89
C ILE A 78 10.94 12.25 21.05
N ILE A 79 10.94 11.24 21.92
CA ILE A 79 11.87 11.12 23.06
C ILE A 79 13.32 11.13 22.56
N ASN A 80 13.61 10.36 21.50
CA ASN A 80 14.96 10.23 20.96
C ASN A 80 15.31 11.30 19.92
N ARG A 81 14.47 12.32 19.73
CA ARG A 81 14.60 13.27 18.61
C ARG A 81 15.94 14.00 18.60
N GLU A 82 16.40 14.47 19.75
CA GLU A 82 17.65 15.23 19.84
C GLU A 82 18.87 14.34 19.57
N PHE A 83 18.84 13.08 20.03
CA PHE A 83 19.83 12.08 19.67
C PHE A 83 19.83 11.79 18.17
N LEU A 84 18.65 11.56 17.57
CA LEU A 84 18.56 11.25 16.14
C LEU A 84 19.04 12.41 15.27
N LYS A 85 18.76 13.67 15.66
CA LYS A 85 19.26 14.86 14.95
C LYS A 85 20.77 15.07 15.08
N SER A 86 21.43 14.49 16.08
CA SER A 86 22.89 14.61 16.20
C SER A 86 23.61 13.77 15.14
N ILE A 87 22.98 12.68 14.69
CA ILE A 87 23.47 11.79 13.63
C ILE A 87 23.17 12.43 12.25
N LYS A 88 24.01 13.39 11.83
CA LYS A 88 23.88 14.05 10.52
C LYS A 88 24.91 13.54 9.53
N ILE A 89 24.47 13.33 8.29
CA ILE A 89 25.38 13.06 7.17
C ILE A 89 25.78 14.39 6.54
N LYS A 90 26.82 15.04 7.06
CA LYS A 90 27.43 16.32 6.59
C LYS A 90 26.67 17.03 5.44
N ARG A 91 27.11 16.87 4.19
CA ARG A 91 26.57 17.59 3.01
C ARG A 91 25.28 16.98 2.44
N PHE A 92 24.95 15.74 2.80
CA PHE A 92 23.83 14.99 2.21
C PHE A 92 22.64 14.84 3.14
N ASP A 93 22.70 15.36 4.37
CA ASP A 93 21.68 15.14 5.40
C ASP A 93 20.26 15.50 4.92
N LYS A 94 20.11 16.67 4.31
CA LYS A 94 18.81 17.15 3.81
C LYS A 94 18.35 16.39 2.57
N SER A 95 19.25 16.13 1.62
CA SER A 95 18.95 15.41 0.39
C SER A 95 18.54 13.97 0.67
N SER A 96 19.28 13.28 1.54
CA SER A 96 18.93 11.95 2.02
C SER A 96 17.59 11.98 2.76
N GLY A 97 17.35 12.99 3.60
CA GLY A 97 16.05 13.20 4.23
C GLY A 97 14.89 13.25 3.22
N MET A 98 15.04 13.93 2.09
CA MET A 98 14.04 13.93 1.00
C MET A 98 13.81 12.53 0.42
N ILE A 99 14.90 11.80 0.13
CA ILE A 99 14.83 10.44 -0.42
C ILE A 99 14.08 9.51 0.53
N PHE A 100 14.40 9.54 1.83
CA PHE A 100 13.67 8.75 2.83
C PHE A 100 12.22 9.21 3.00
N GLY A 101 11.92 10.50 2.82
CA GLY A 101 10.55 11.00 2.74
C GLY A 101 9.76 10.39 1.59
N ILE A 102 10.36 10.27 0.40
CA ILE A 102 9.76 9.60 -0.77
C ILE A 102 9.60 8.10 -0.50
N MET A 103 10.63 7.42 0.00
CA MET A 103 10.56 5.98 0.33
C MET A 103 9.49 5.69 1.38
N LYS A 104 9.29 6.57 2.36
CA LYS A 104 8.21 6.45 3.35
C LYS A 104 6.83 6.42 2.72
N LEU A 105 6.62 7.15 1.61
CA LEU A 105 5.33 7.14 0.90
C LEU A 105 4.95 5.72 0.47
N PHE A 106 5.92 4.91 0.05
CA PHE A 106 5.69 3.53 -0.38
C PHE A 106 5.05 2.69 0.73
N PHE A 107 5.61 2.74 1.94
CA PHE A 107 5.06 2.00 3.09
C PHE A 107 3.67 2.49 3.50
N VAL A 108 3.45 3.81 3.48
CA VAL A 108 2.14 4.40 3.75
C VAL A 108 1.12 3.98 2.68
N ALA A 109 1.52 3.95 1.42
CA ALA A 109 0.67 3.54 0.31
C ALA A 109 0.20 2.09 0.44
N ILE A 110 1.07 1.17 0.89
CA ILE A 110 0.69 -0.22 1.16
C ILE A 110 -0.40 -0.30 2.25
N ILE A 111 -0.22 0.43 3.36
CA ILE A 111 -1.22 0.44 4.46
C ILE A 111 -2.56 0.99 3.96
N VAL A 112 -2.53 2.11 3.23
CA VAL A 112 -3.74 2.73 2.66
C VAL A 112 -4.41 1.78 1.66
N TYR A 113 -3.64 1.15 0.77
CA TYR A 113 -4.13 0.18 -0.19
C TYR A 113 -4.93 -0.94 0.50
N ILE A 114 -4.38 -1.53 1.56
CA ILE A 114 -5.03 -2.59 2.32
C ILE A 114 -6.35 -2.13 2.94
N VAL A 115 -6.34 -0.96 3.58
CA VAL A 115 -7.55 -0.39 4.19
C VAL A 115 -8.62 -0.14 3.14
N VAL A 116 -8.24 0.33 1.95
CA VAL A 116 -9.16 0.61 0.84
C VAL A 116 -9.71 -0.68 0.22
N VAL A 117 -8.86 -1.68 -0.04
CA VAL A 117 -9.28 -2.98 -0.60
C VAL A 117 -10.24 -3.67 0.34
N ILE A 118 -9.91 -3.82 1.62
CA ILE A 118 -10.80 -4.52 2.56
C ILE A 118 -12.03 -3.65 2.89
N GLY A 119 -11.84 -2.33 3.04
CA GLY A 119 -12.94 -1.39 3.27
C GLY A 119 -13.98 -1.36 2.14
N SER A 120 -13.54 -1.57 0.90
CA SER A 120 -14.41 -1.62 -0.27
C SER A 120 -15.36 -2.82 -0.30
N ILE A 121 -15.04 -3.91 0.41
CA ILE A 121 -15.93 -5.08 0.56
C ILE A 121 -17.21 -4.67 1.28
N LYS A 122 -17.10 -3.75 2.26
CA LYS A 122 -18.22 -3.32 3.11
C LYS A 122 -18.92 -2.06 2.63
N SER A 123 -18.27 -1.25 1.78
CA SER A 123 -18.77 0.07 1.40
C SER A 123 -18.74 0.30 -0.11
N LYS A 124 -19.92 0.49 -0.69
CA LYS A 124 -20.07 0.89 -2.11
C LYS A 124 -19.30 2.18 -2.42
N LYS A 125 -19.28 3.15 -1.50
CA LYS A 125 -18.54 4.42 -1.68
C LYS A 125 -17.03 4.17 -1.80
N ILE A 126 -16.46 3.37 -0.90
CA ILE A 126 -15.02 3.04 -0.95
C ILE A 126 -14.69 2.23 -2.19
N LYS A 127 -15.59 1.31 -2.60
CA LYS A 127 -15.45 0.54 -3.85
C LYS A 127 -15.33 1.46 -5.08
N ILE A 128 -16.18 2.48 -5.20
CA ILE A 128 -16.11 3.45 -6.31
C ILE A 128 -14.79 4.22 -6.29
N ILE A 129 -14.33 4.65 -5.10
CA ILE A 129 -13.06 5.38 -4.96
C ILE A 129 -11.87 4.50 -5.37
N ARG A 130 -11.88 3.23 -4.92
CA ARG A 130 -10.88 2.21 -5.24
C ARG A 130 -10.82 1.96 -6.75
N ASP A 131 -11.96 1.69 -7.38
CA ASP A 131 -12.03 1.32 -8.79
C ASP A 131 -11.66 2.50 -9.72
N LYS A 132 -11.83 3.75 -9.25
CA LYS A 132 -11.39 4.97 -9.97
C LYS A 132 -9.96 5.41 -9.65
N SER A 133 -9.21 4.69 -8.80
CA SER A 133 -7.87 5.09 -8.39
C SER A 133 -6.81 4.38 -9.21
N PHE A 134 -6.00 5.19 -9.89
CA PHE A 134 -4.84 4.70 -10.63
C PHE A 134 -3.76 4.13 -9.69
N CYS A 135 -3.53 4.79 -8.54
CA CYS A 135 -2.60 4.28 -7.54
C CYS A 135 -2.99 2.91 -7.00
N VAL A 136 -4.28 2.66 -6.79
CA VAL A 136 -4.77 1.33 -6.39
C VAL A 136 -4.50 0.32 -7.50
N LYS A 137 -4.77 0.66 -8.78
CA LYS A 137 -4.51 -0.23 -9.91
C LYS A 137 -3.04 -0.66 -9.96
N ILE A 138 -2.11 0.29 -9.89
CA ILE A 138 -0.67 -0.01 -9.82
C ILE A 138 -0.35 -0.91 -8.63
N MET A 139 -0.86 -0.59 -7.44
CA MET A 139 -0.57 -1.38 -6.24
C MET A 139 -1.11 -2.81 -6.34
N THR A 140 -2.24 -3.02 -7.04
CA THR A 140 -2.82 -4.35 -7.27
C THR A 140 -1.90 -5.26 -8.10
N GLU A 141 -1.16 -4.72 -9.07
CA GLU A 141 -0.20 -5.50 -9.87
C GLU A 141 0.91 -6.10 -9.01
N TYR A 142 1.37 -5.36 -8.00
CA TYR A 142 2.46 -5.78 -7.11
C TYR A 142 1.97 -6.39 -5.79
N ALA A 143 0.68 -6.33 -5.49
CA ALA A 143 0.12 -6.68 -4.18
C ALA A 143 0.48 -8.10 -3.74
N LEU A 144 0.41 -9.08 -4.65
CA LEU A 144 0.70 -10.49 -4.34
C LEU A 144 2.13 -10.73 -3.83
N ARG A 145 3.08 -9.84 -4.12
CA ARG A 145 4.46 -9.97 -3.62
C ARG A 145 4.59 -9.59 -2.14
N VAL A 146 3.63 -8.82 -1.60
CA VAL A 146 3.70 -8.27 -0.25
C VAL A 146 2.59 -8.81 0.67
N THR A 147 1.61 -9.55 0.14
CA THR A 147 0.47 -10.09 0.90
C THR A 147 0.88 -11.01 2.04
N ASP A 148 1.96 -11.78 1.89
CA ASP A 148 2.45 -12.70 2.94
C ASP A 148 2.96 -11.98 4.19
N THR A 149 3.28 -10.70 4.07
CA THR A 149 3.70 -9.88 5.21
C THR A 149 2.50 -9.49 6.09
N PHE A 150 1.28 -9.72 5.64
CA PHE A 150 0.05 -9.34 6.35
C PHE A 150 -0.67 -10.53 7.01
N PRO A 151 -1.55 -10.27 7.99
CA PRO A 151 -2.42 -11.28 8.56
C PRO A 151 -3.25 -12.03 7.50
N ARG A 152 -3.57 -13.31 7.78
CA ARG A 152 -4.29 -14.19 6.84
C ARG A 152 -5.57 -13.59 6.26
N PHE A 153 -6.38 -12.88 7.06
CA PHE A 153 -7.61 -12.28 6.56
C PHE A 153 -7.34 -11.21 5.49
N ILE A 154 -6.28 -10.41 5.66
CA ILE A 154 -5.84 -9.40 4.69
C ILE A 154 -5.33 -10.08 3.42
N LYS A 155 -4.47 -11.10 3.59
CA LYS A 155 -3.95 -11.90 2.48
C LYS A 155 -5.09 -12.41 1.60
N ASN A 156 -6.07 -13.10 2.21
CA ASN A 156 -7.18 -13.70 1.49
C ASN A 156 -8.05 -12.65 0.76
N ASP A 157 -8.33 -11.52 1.40
CA ASP A 157 -9.16 -10.45 0.81
C ASP A 157 -8.43 -9.75 -0.35
N VAL A 158 -7.13 -9.50 -0.21
CA VAL A 158 -6.29 -8.90 -1.26
C VAL A 158 -6.12 -9.85 -2.43
N GLU A 159 -5.83 -11.13 -2.19
CA GLU A 159 -5.72 -12.15 -3.24
C GLU A 159 -7.01 -12.28 -4.05
N ARG A 160 -8.15 -12.39 -3.36
CA ARG A 160 -9.46 -12.43 -4.02
C ARG A 160 -9.69 -11.18 -4.87
N TYR A 161 -9.32 -10.02 -4.36
CA TYR A 161 -9.45 -8.78 -5.12
C TYR A 161 -8.57 -8.77 -6.36
N VAL A 162 -7.29 -9.13 -6.25
CA VAL A 162 -6.35 -9.18 -7.39
C VAL A 162 -6.85 -10.14 -8.46
N ILE A 163 -7.28 -11.35 -8.08
CA ILE A 163 -7.83 -12.35 -9.01
C ILE A 163 -9.06 -11.77 -9.74
N SER A 164 -9.98 -11.15 -9.00
CA SER A 164 -11.18 -10.55 -9.60
C SER A 164 -10.90 -9.40 -10.57
N GLN A 165 -9.79 -8.69 -10.41
CA GLN A 165 -9.39 -7.63 -11.36
C GLN A 165 -8.77 -8.24 -12.61
N ARG A 166 -7.91 -9.26 -12.46
CA ARG A 166 -7.32 -9.98 -13.60
C ARG A 166 -8.38 -10.67 -14.44
N GLU A 167 -9.37 -11.32 -13.82
CA GLU A 167 -10.51 -11.92 -14.53
C GLU A 167 -11.28 -10.88 -15.35
N LYS A 168 -11.52 -9.69 -14.79
CA LYS A 168 -12.19 -8.60 -15.51
C LYS A 168 -11.37 -8.07 -16.69
N GLU A 169 -10.06 -7.94 -16.51
CA GLU A 169 -9.16 -7.51 -17.60
C GLU A 169 -9.21 -8.54 -18.74
N VAL A 170 -9.08 -9.84 -18.43
CA VAL A 170 -9.18 -10.91 -19.44
C VAL A 170 -10.55 -10.92 -20.14
N ILE A 171 -11.65 -10.79 -19.39
CA ILE A 171 -13.00 -10.74 -19.98
C ILE A 171 -13.15 -9.52 -20.90
N ASN A 172 -12.67 -8.35 -20.47
CA ASN A 172 -12.74 -7.13 -21.29
C ASN A 172 -11.87 -7.25 -22.54
N ASP A 173 -10.70 -7.86 -22.44
CA ASP A 173 -9.82 -8.09 -23.60
C ASP A 173 -10.50 -9.01 -24.61
N VAL A 174 -11.08 -10.12 -24.15
CA VAL A 174 -11.85 -11.05 -25.00
C VAL A 174 -13.04 -10.34 -25.65
N LEU A 175 -13.83 -9.57 -24.89
CA LEU A 175 -14.96 -8.82 -25.43
C LEU A 175 -14.52 -7.77 -26.46
N ASN A 176 -13.40 -7.09 -26.22
CA ASN A 176 -12.85 -6.11 -27.15
C ASN A 176 -12.34 -6.76 -28.44
N ASP A 177 -11.74 -7.96 -28.36
CA ASP A 177 -11.36 -8.75 -29.54
C ASP A 177 -12.60 -9.25 -30.30
N TYR A 178 -13.73 -9.54 -29.63
CA TYR A 178 -15.01 -9.85 -30.31
C TYR A 178 -15.64 -8.61 -30.98
N GLU A 179 -15.61 -7.45 -30.34
CA GLU A 179 -16.18 -6.20 -30.88
C GLU A 179 -15.33 -5.59 -32.00
N ASN A 180 -14.01 -5.73 -31.88
CA ASN A 180 -13.03 -5.25 -32.85
C ASN A 180 -12.10 -6.41 -33.25
N PRO A 181 -12.62 -7.38 -34.05
CA PRO A 181 -11.82 -8.52 -34.49
C PRO A 181 -10.60 -8.00 -35.23
N LYS A 182 -9.43 -8.19 -34.63
CA LYS A 182 -8.17 -8.02 -35.34
C LYS A 182 -8.10 -9.15 -36.37
N PRO A 183 -7.76 -8.86 -37.64
CA PRO A 183 -7.53 -9.93 -38.59
C PRO A 183 -6.45 -10.84 -38.00
N ASP A 184 -6.74 -12.13 -37.90
CA ASP A 184 -5.82 -13.12 -37.37
C ASP A 184 -4.48 -12.97 -38.09
N GLU A 185 -3.36 -12.96 -37.36
CA GLU A 185 -2.02 -12.96 -37.99
C GLU A 185 -1.85 -14.19 -38.93
N PHE A 186 -2.66 -15.23 -38.75
CA PHE A 186 -2.77 -16.37 -39.65
C PHE A 186 -3.41 -16.05 -41.01
N GLU A 187 -4.37 -15.12 -41.12
CA GLU A 187 -4.97 -14.74 -42.41
C GLU A 187 -4.00 -13.92 -43.26
N LYS A 188 -3.17 -13.05 -42.65
CA LYS A 188 -2.13 -12.31 -43.38
C LYS A 188 -1.06 -13.19 -44.03
N SER A 189 -0.89 -14.42 -43.56
CA SER A 189 0.06 -15.37 -44.15
C SER A 189 -0.49 -16.17 -45.33
N LYS A 190 -1.81 -16.16 -45.55
CA LYS A 190 -2.45 -16.82 -46.70
C LYS A 190 -2.44 -15.98 -47.98
N ASP A 191 -2.29 -14.66 -47.87
CA ASP A 191 -2.22 -13.75 -49.02
C ASP A 191 -0.81 -13.60 -49.63
N ILE A 192 0.18 -14.37 -49.16
CA ILE A 192 1.60 -14.28 -49.61
C ILE A 192 2.04 -15.52 -50.43
N ASN A 193 1.14 -16.47 -50.76
CA ASN A 193 1.47 -17.62 -51.62
C ASN A 193 0.69 -17.64 -52.93
#